data_AF-A0A7C8VLK3-F1
#
_entry.id   AF-A0A7C8VLK3-F1
#
_cell.length_a   1.000
_cell.length_b   1.000
_cell.length_c   1.000
_cell.angle_alpha   90.00
_cell.angle_beta   90.00
_cell.angle_gamma   90.00
#
_symmetry.space_group_name_H-M   'P 1'
#
loop_
_entity.id
_entity.type
_entity.pdbx_description
1 polymer ?
#
loop_
_entity_poly.entity_id
_entity_poly.type
_entity_poly.pdbx_seq_one_letter_code
_entity_poly.pdbx_strand_id
1 'polypeptide(L)'
;MGKPYTHTPNSLFTLWLSVSLPLVLWDFSYVMLRPHSMPGGKYHLPWKPYALYCEIDLVYGFQHYYDGNGFNPAQSAMNFVETMGYFYYLWLVRGGTGEAGLLGVKKVVGKTAGKAVMVGLVACTATFWKTVIYWLIEILGGYKNIGHNDFNTIFWFWIMTNGPWLVLPLYGIYKFGSEIVEGLSGSEEVNGGKVE
;
A
#
# COMPACT_ATOMS: atom_id res chain seq x y z
N MET A 1 19.26 -30.37 12.80
CA MET A 1 18.60 -29.58 11.74
C MET A 1 18.10 -28.29 12.36
N GLY A 2 18.50 -27.13 11.82
CA GLY A 2 17.99 -25.84 12.30
C GLY A 2 16.47 -25.75 12.17
N LYS A 3 15.82 -24.96 13.04
CA LYS A 3 14.37 -24.74 12.93
C LYS A 3 14.07 -24.09 11.57
N PRO A 4 13.08 -24.60 10.81
CA PRO A 4 12.74 -24.00 9.53
C PRO A 4 12.24 -22.57 9.74
N TYR A 5 12.65 -21.64 8.87
CA TYR A 5 12.17 -20.26 8.88
C TYR A 5 10.64 -20.24 8.82
N THR A 6 10.02 -19.39 9.65
CA THR A 6 8.55 -19.31 9.70
C THR A 6 8.09 -17.88 9.65
N HIS A 7 7.01 -17.63 8.93
CA HIS A 7 6.34 -16.35 8.90
C HIS A 7 4.91 -16.52 9.39
N THR A 8 4.51 -15.67 10.33
CA THR A 8 3.14 -15.57 10.81
C THR A 8 2.61 -14.19 10.42
N PRO A 9 1.58 -14.11 9.58
CA PRO A 9 0.98 -12.84 9.18
C PRO A 9 0.54 -12.02 10.40
N ASN A 10 0.94 -10.75 10.42
CA ASN A 10 0.60 -9.83 11.50
C ASN A 10 -0.86 -9.36 11.39
N SER A 11 -1.61 -9.35 12.50
CA SER A 11 -3.03 -8.98 12.50
C SER A 11 -3.29 -7.54 12.07
N LEU A 12 -2.46 -6.58 12.51
CA LEU A 12 -2.58 -5.17 12.11
C LEU A 12 -2.33 -5.01 10.61
N PHE A 13 -1.28 -5.67 10.09
CA PHE A 13 -1.00 -5.66 8.66
C PHE A 13 -2.11 -6.30 7.83
N THR A 14 -2.66 -7.42 8.30
CA THR A 14 -3.75 -8.12 7.61
C THR A 14 -5.05 -7.29 7.66
N LEU A 15 -5.30 -6.59 8.76
CA LEU A 15 -6.41 -5.63 8.88
C LEU A 15 -6.24 -4.48 7.90
N TRP A 16 -5.03 -3.92 7.81
CA TRP A 16 -4.70 -2.92 6.82
C TRP A 16 -4.96 -3.42 5.39
N LEU A 17 -4.53 -4.63 5.04
CA LEU A 17 -4.81 -5.22 3.72
C LEU A 17 -6.31 -5.39 3.45
N SER A 18 -7.10 -5.74 4.47
CA SER A 18 -8.55 -5.90 4.32
C SER A 18 -9.27 -4.61 3.93
N VAL A 19 -8.72 -3.45 4.34
CA VAL A 19 -9.28 -2.12 4.06
C VAL A 19 -8.64 -1.52 2.81
N SER A 20 -7.31 -1.61 2.69
CA SER A 20 -6.55 -0.96 1.62
C SER A 20 -6.82 -1.58 0.25
N LEU A 21 -6.92 -2.90 0.13
CA LEU A 21 -7.10 -3.53 -1.19
C LEU A 21 -8.41 -3.11 -1.86
N PRO A 22 -9.59 -3.15 -1.19
CA PRO A 22 -10.81 -2.61 -1.77
C PRO A 22 -10.71 -1.12 -2.09
N LEU A 23 -10.12 -0.31 -1.20
CA LEU A 23 -10.05 1.13 -1.39
C LEU A 23 -9.14 1.51 -2.57
N VAL A 24 -7.99 0.88 -2.70
CA VAL A 24 -7.04 1.13 -3.80
C VAL A 24 -7.60 0.65 -5.14
N LEU A 25 -8.35 -0.46 -5.17
CA LEU A 25 -9.04 -0.89 -6.39
C LEU A 25 -10.17 0.07 -6.77
N TRP A 26 -10.88 0.62 -5.79
CA TRP A 26 -11.89 1.66 -6.01
C TRP A 26 -11.28 2.96 -6.53
N ASP A 27 -10.15 3.39 -5.98
CA ASP A 27 -9.38 4.54 -6.47
C ASP A 27 -8.82 4.31 -7.88
N PHE A 28 -8.17 3.16 -8.11
CA PHE A 28 -7.65 2.78 -9.42
C PHE A 28 -8.73 2.82 -10.50
N SER A 29 -9.90 2.24 -10.21
CA SER A 29 -11.02 2.24 -11.14
C SER A 29 -11.62 3.64 -11.34
N TYR A 30 -11.58 4.51 -10.33
CA TYR A 30 -11.91 5.93 -10.50
C TYR A 30 -10.98 6.56 -11.54
N VAL A 31 -9.67 6.46 -11.36
CA VAL A 31 -8.68 7.15 -12.21
C VAL A 31 -8.68 6.60 -13.63
N MET A 32 -8.70 5.28 -13.80
CA MET A 32 -8.57 4.65 -15.11
C MET A 32 -9.85 4.70 -15.95
N LEU A 33 -11.00 4.94 -15.33
CA LEU A 33 -12.28 5.09 -16.05
C LEU A 33 -12.68 6.55 -16.30
N ARG A 34 -11.80 7.53 -16.02
CA ARG A 34 -12.05 8.93 -16.36
C ARG A 34 -12.18 9.09 -17.90
N PRO A 35 -13.17 9.85 -18.40
CA PRO A 35 -14.00 10.78 -17.65
C PRO A 35 -15.33 10.16 -17.17
N HIS A 36 -15.63 8.90 -17.48
CA HIS A 36 -16.92 8.29 -17.16
C HIS A 36 -17.17 8.07 -15.67
N SER A 37 -16.09 7.91 -14.89
CA SER A 37 -16.12 7.84 -13.43
C SER A 37 -16.14 9.22 -12.76
N MET A 38 -15.82 10.31 -13.46
CA MET A 38 -15.79 11.68 -12.90
C MET A 38 -17.20 12.23 -12.66
N PRO A 39 -17.36 13.29 -11.83
CA PRO A 39 -18.66 13.93 -11.61
C PRO A 39 -19.37 14.28 -12.93
N GLY A 40 -20.66 13.94 -13.03
CA GLY A 40 -21.43 14.06 -14.28
C GLY A 40 -21.20 12.97 -15.32
N GLY A 41 -20.25 12.06 -15.09
CA GLY A 41 -19.98 10.91 -15.94
C GLY A 41 -21.00 9.78 -15.79
N LYS A 42 -21.17 8.98 -16.86
CA LYS A 42 -22.16 7.88 -16.95
C LYS A 42 -22.08 6.87 -15.80
N TYR A 43 -20.87 6.62 -15.27
CA TYR A 43 -20.63 5.60 -14.25
C TYR A 43 -20.27 6.21 -12.89
N HIS A 44 -20.42 7.51 -12.66
CA HIS A 44 -19.92 8.18 -11.46
C HIS A 44 -20.50 7.68 -10.13
N LEU A 45 -21.65 7.01 -10.13
CA LEU A 45 -22.40 6.65 -8.92
C LEU A 45 -21.56 5.98 -7.80
N PRO A 46 -20.69 4.98 -8.07
CA PRO A 46 -19.84 4.37 -7.04
C PRO A 46 -18.76 5.32 -6.50
N TRP A 47 -18.42 6.37 -7.23
CA TRP A 47 -17.38 7.35 -6.93
C TRP A 47 -17.94 8.70 -6.49
N LYS A 48 -19.20 8.76 -6.03
CA LYS A 48 -19.83 9.99 -5.51
C LYS A 48 -18.93 10.81 -4.56
N PRO A 49 -18.18 10.22 -3.61
CA PRO A 49 -17.29 10.99 -2.75
C PRO A 49 -16.20 11.77 -3.52
N TYR A 50 -15.79 11.29 -4.70
CA TYR A 50 -14.84 11.99 -5.54
C TYR A 50 -15.37 13.32 -6.10
N ALA A 51 -16.69 13.58 -6.07
CA ALA A 51 -17.20 14.90 -6.42
C ALA A 51 -16.62 16.00 -5.52
N LEU A 52 -16.63 15.77 -4.21
CA LEU A 52 -15.98 16.66 -3.25
C LEU A 52 -14.45 16.56 -3.34
N TYR A 53 -13.92 15.33 -3.42
CA TYR A 53 -12.46 15.15 -3.38
C TYR A 53 -11.73 15.81 -4.55
N CYS A 54 -12.34 15.86 -5.74
CA CYS A 54 -11.80 16.58 -6.91
C CYS A 54 -11.66 18.08 -6.70
N GLU A 55 -12.49 18.67 -5.83
CA GLU A 55 -12.42 20.09 -5.50
C GLU A 55 -11.34 20.35 -4.46
N ILE A 56 -11.05 19.37 -3.60
CA ILE A 56 -10.03 19.48 -2.56
C ILE A 56 -8.64 19.21 -3.12
N ASP A 57 -8.45 18.06 -3.76
CA ASP A 57 -7.19 17.70 -4.40
C ASP A 57 -7.35 17.71 -5.92
N LEU A 58 -6.82 18.75 -6.55
CA LEU A 58 -6.93 18.96 -7.99
C LEU A 58 -6.21 17.87 -8.80
N VAL A 59 -5.33 17.05 -8.21
CA VAL A 59 -4.75 15.85 -8.84
C VAL A 59 -5.85 14.87 -9.30
N TYR A 60 -6.98 14.86 -8.60
CA TYR A 60 -8.16 14.08 -8.95
C TYR A 60 -9.15 14.82 -9.85
N GLY A 61 -9.02 16.14 -9.97
CA GLY A 61 -9.96 17.02 -10.62
C GLY A 61 -9.91 17.07 -12.15
N PHE A 62 -10.86 17.81 -12.71
CA PHE A 62 -11.03 17.99 -14.16
C PHE A 62 -9.84 18.66 -14.82
N GLN A 63 -9.28 19.70 -14.21
CA GLN A 63 -8.14 20.41 -14.77
C GLN A 63 -6.96 19.46 -15.01
N HIS A 64 -6.59 18.66 -14.00
CA HIS A 64 -5.48 17.72 -14.10
C HIS A 64 -5.72 16.61 -15.15
N TYR A 65 -6.98 16.18 -15.32
CA TYR A 65 -7.36 15.23 -16.37
C TYR A 65 -7.26 15.85 -17.78
N TYR A 66 -7.87 17.02 -17.99
CA TYR A 66 -7.89 17.68 -19.31
C TYR A 66 -6.53 18.25 -19.74
N ASP A 67 -5.68 18.62 -18.78
CA ASP A 67 -4.29 19.01 -19.04
C ASP A 67 -3.41 17.82 -19.43
N GLY A 68 -3.93 16.58 -19.37
CA GLY A 68 -3.17 15.38 -19.69
C GLY A 68 -2.02 15.12 -18.72
N ASN A 69 -2.11 15.59 -17.48
CA ASN A 69 -1.04 15.42 -16.52
C ASN A 69 -0.95 13.94 -16.09
N GLY A 70 0.21 13.34 -16.39
CA GLY A 70 0.45 11.91 -16.22
C GLY A 70 0.65 11.45 -14.76
N PHE A 71 0.75 12.36 -13.79
CA PHE A 71 1.11 12.00 -12.43
C PHE A 71 0.07 11.09 -11.75
N ASN A 72 -1.20 11.52 -11.67
CA ASN A 72 -2.29 10.72 -11.08
C ASN A 72 -2.47 9.34 -11.75
N PRO A 73 -2.57 9.22 -13.10
CA PRO A 73 -2.69 7.90 -13.73
C PRO A 73 -1.44 7.02 -13.53
N ALA A 74 -0.23 7.60 -13.48
CA ALA A 74 0.98 6.85 -13.16
C ALA A 74 0.93 6.30 -11.72
N GLN A 75 0.52 7.11 -10.74
CA GLN A 75 0.32 6.68 -9.36
C GLN A 75 -0.71 5.55 -9.26
N SER A 76 -1.84 5.65 -9.97
CA SER A 76 -2.86 4.59 -10.01
C SER A 76 -2.35 3.31 -10.68
N ALA A 77 -1.56 3.40 -11.74
CA ALA A 77 -0.94 2.22 -12.35
C ALA A 77 0.01 1.50 -11.37
N MET A 78 0.80 2.25 -10.60
CA MET A 78 1.66 1.69 -9.55
C MET A 78 0.83 1.05 -8.42
N ASN A 79 -0.24 1.71 -7.98
CA ASN A 79 -1.21 1.17 -7.03
C ASN A 79 -1.73 -0.23 -7.43
N PHE A 80 -2.02 -0.43 -8.71
CA PHE A 80 -2.48 -1.73 -9.22
C PHE A 80 -1.40 -2.81 -9.11
N VAL A 81 -0.16 -2.51 -9.50
CA VAL A 81 0.98 -3.44 -9.41
C VAL A 81 1.27 -3.82 -7.95
N GLU A 82 1.27 -2.85 -7.05
CA GLU A 82 1.44 -3.07 -5.61
C GLU A 82 0.33 -3.96 -5.04
N THR A 83 -0.91 -3.68 -5.44
CA THR A 83 -2.11 -4.46 -5.05
C THR A 83 -1.98 -5.92 -5.49
N MET A 84 -1.46 -6.19 -6.68
CA MET A 84 -1.16 -7.57 -7.12
C MET A 84 -0.12 -8.24 -6.20
N GLY A 85 0.90 -7.50 -5.76
CA GLY A 85 1.88 -7.97 -4.78
C GLY A 85 1.24 -8.37 -3.46
N TYR A 86 0.34 -7.55 -2.91
CA TYR A 86 -0.40 -7.87 -1.69
C TYR A 86 -1.36 -9.06 -1.85
N PHE A 87 -2.03 -9.19 -3.00
CA PHE A 87 -2.83 -10.39 -3.27
C PHE A 87 -1.96 -11.65 -3.35
N TYR A 88 -0.78 -11.55 -3.95
CA TYR A 88 0.17 -12.66 -4.00
C TYR A 88 0.68 -13.03 -2.60
N TYR A 89 0.98 -12.04 -1.76
CA TYR A 89 1.28 -12.25 -0.34
C TYR A 89 0.15 -13.02 0.36
N LEU A 90 -1.09 -12.53 0.27
CA LEU A 90 -2.26 -13.17 0.87
C LEU A 90 -2.46 -14.61 0.37
N TRP A 91 -2.27 -14.84 -0.92
CA TRP A 91 -2.35 -16.18 -1.52
C TRP A 91 -1.32 -17.13 -0.90
N LEU A 92 -0.06 -16.69 -0.75
CA LEU A 92 1.00 -17.49 -0.14
C LEU A 92 0.64 -17.87 1.31
N VAL A 93 0.20 -16.90 2.11
CA VAL A 93 -0.02 -17.12 3.54
C VAL A 93 -1.33 -17.83 3.87
N ARG A 94 -2.33 -17.82 2.96
CA ARG A 94 -3.56 -18.62 3.10
C ARG A 94 -3.34 -20.12 2.90
N GLY A 95 -2.29 -20.50 2.16
CA GLY A 95 -1.87 -21.89 1.97
C GLY A 95 -1.14 -22.51 3.16
N GLY A 96 -0.99 -21.78 4.28
CA GLY A 96 -0.30 -22.23 5.48
C GLY A 96 -1.07 -23.24 6.33
N THR A 97 -0.52 -23.54 7.50
CA THR A 97 -1.10 -24.46 8.49
C THR A 97 -1.37 -23.75 9.81
N GLY A 98 -2.20 -24.39 10.65
CA GLY A 98 -2.60 -23.85 11.95
C GLY A 98 -3.90 -23.04 11.89
N GLU A 99 -4.15 -22.31 12.98
CA GLU A 99 -5.33 -21.47 13.14
C GLU A 99 -5.35 -20.34 12.10
N ALA A 100 -6.52 -20.12 11.50
CA ALA A 100 -6.72 -19.08 10.50
C ALA A 100 -6.98 -17.73 11.18
N GLY A 101 -6.17 -16.73 10.86
CA GLY A 101 -6.39 -15.35 11.25
C GLY A 101 -7.38 -14.63 10.33
N LEU A 102 -7.39 -13.30 10.42
CA LEU A 102 -8.16 -12.43 9.54
C LEU A 102 -7.85 -12.72 8.05
N LEU A 103 -8.84 -12.62 7.16
CA LEU A 103 -8.72 -12.99 5.73
C LEU A 103 -8.30 -14.46 5.47
N GLY A 104 -8.36 -15.33 6.48
CA GLY A 104 -8.00 -16.75 6.36
C GLY A 104 -6.50 -17.01 6.26
N VAL A 105 -5.68 -16.02 6.60
CA VAL A 105 -4.21 -16.14 6.57
C VAL A 105 -3.72 -17.07 7.67
N LYS A 106 -2.66 -17.82 7.40
CA LYS A 106 -2.12 -18.85 8.29
C LYS A 106 -0.60 -18.75 8.37
N LYS A 107 -0.03 -19.41 9.38
CA LYS A 107 1.42 -19.54 9.51
C LYS A 107 1.98 -20.35 8.35
N VAL A 108 3.05 -19.85 7.74
CA VAL A 108 3.79 -20.53 6.67
C VAL A 108 5.23 -20.80 7.08
N VAL A 109 5.87 -21.78 6.44
CA VAL A 109 7.22 -22.24 6.78
C VAL A 109 8.10 -22.36 5.54
N GLY A 110 9.42 -22.37 5.75
CA GLY A 110 10.44 -22.60 4.73
C GLY A 110 10.40 -21.58 3.60
N LYS A 111 10.51 -22.05 2.35
CA LYS A 111 10.58 -21.19 1.16
C LYS A 111 9.35 -20.32 0.98
N THR A 112 8.16 -20.80 1.35
CA THR A 112 6.91 -20.02 1.26
C THR A 112 6.93 -18.85 2.23
N ALA A 113 7.43 -19.04 3.45
CA ALA A 113 7.61 -17.97 4.42
C ALA A 113 8.59 -16.90 3.90
N GLY A 114 9.76 -17.31 3.39
CA GLY A 114 10.73 -16.38 2.80
C GLY A 114 10.14 -15.58 1.63
N LYS A 115 9.39 -16.23 0.73
CA LYS A 115 8.69 -15.54 -0.37
C LYS A 115 7.66 -14.52 0.15
N ALA A 116 6.84 -14.92 1.12
CA ALA A 116 5.80 -14.04 1.65
C ALA A 116 6.41 -12.76 2.23
N VAL A 117 7.44 -12.90 3.06
CA VAL A 117 8.11 -11.76 3.71
C VAL A 117 8.78 -10.84 2.69
N MET A 118 9.46 -11.41 1.68
CA MET A 118 10.05 -10.62 0.60
C MET A 118 9.01 -9.85 -0.21
N VAL A 119 7.90 -10.49 -0.59
CA VAL A 119 6.81 -9.84 -1.34
C VAL A 119 6.17 -8.74 -0.49
N GLY A 120 5.91 -9.01 0.79
CA GLY A 120 5.36 -8.03 1.73
C GLY A 120 6.28 -6.81 1.88
N LEU A 121 7.59 -7.01 2.04
CA LEU A 121 8.58 -5.94 2.12
C LEU A 121 8.61 -5.08 0.86
N VAL A 122 8.66 -5.70 -0.32
CA VAL A 122 8.69 -4.99 -1.61
C VAL A 122 7.42 -4.17 -1.81
N ALA A 123 6.26 -4.77 -1.58
CA ALA A 123 4.97 -4.08 -1.72
C ALA A 123 4.87 -2.89 -0.76
N CYS A 124 5.21 -3.05 0.52
CA CYS A 124 5.21 -1.95 1.49
C CYS A 124 6.20 -0.84 1.12
N THR A 125 7.40 -1.19 0.66
CA THR A 125 8.40 -0.22 0.21
C THR A 125 7.89 0.61 -0.97
N ALA A 126 7.27 -0.05 -1.95
CA ALA A 126 6.66 0.61 -3.10
C ALA A 126 5.53 1.56 -2.67
N THR A 127 4.59 1.10 -1.83
CA THR A 127 3.50 1.94 -1.33
C THR A 127 4.00 3.16 -0.56
N PHE A 128 4.99 2.98 0.31
CA PHE A 128 5.58 4.06 1.08
C PHE A 128 6.18 5.13 0.17
N TRP A 129 7.14 4.75 -0.69
CA TRP A 129 7.86 5.72 -1.51
C TRP A 129 7.00 6.37 -2.58
N LYS A 130 6.02 5.65 -3.13
CA LYS A 130 5.01 6.24 -4.01
C LYS A 130 4.28 7.38 -3.28
N THR A 131 3.85 7.15 -2.04
CA THR A 131 3.14 8.16 -1.24
C THR A 131 4.07 9.31 -0.83
N VAL A 132 5.35 9.05 -0.55
CA VAL A 132 6.35 10.09 -0.32
C VAL A 132 6.47 11.00 -1.54
N ILE A 133 6.55 10.43 -2.75
CA ILE A 133 6.61 11.21 -4.00
C ILE A 133 5.35 12.07 -4.15
N TYR A 134 4.16 11.54 -3.83
CA TYR A 134 2.91 12.31 -3.85
C TYR A 134 2.96 13.54 -2.94
N TRP A 135 3.46 13.41 -1.72
CA TRP A 135 3.64 14.54 -0.81
C TRP A 135 4.71 15.52 -1.29
N LEU A 136 5.84 15.01 -1.79
CA LEU A 136 6.93 15.85 -2.30
C LEU A 136 6.51 16.66 -3.51
N ILE A 137 5.66 16.12 -4.39
CA ILE A 137 5.13 16.86 -5.55
C ILE A 137 4.29 18.05 -5.10
N GLU A 138 3.46 17.92 -4.06
CA GLU A 138 2.74 19.07 -3.53
C GLU A 138 3.69 20.09 -2.90
N ILE A 139 4.62 19.66 -2.06
CA ILE A 139 5.55 20.59 -1.37
C ILE A 139 6.44 21.34 -2.38
N LEU A 140 7.04 20.61 -3.33
CA LEU A 140 7.95 21.18 -4.33
C LEU A 140 7.21 21.89 -5.46
N GLY A 141 5.95 21.52 -5.70
CA GLY A 141 5.05 22.18 -6.64
C GLY A 141 4.38 23.44 -6.09
N GLY A 142 4.74 23.88 -4.87
CA GLY A 142 4.18 25.08 -4.25
C GLY A 142 2.71 24.91 -3.85
N TYR A 143 2.31 23.69 -3.51
CA TYR A 143 0.94 23.30 -3.13
C TYR A 143 -0.10 23.62 -4.21
N LYS A 144 0.29 23.53 -5.49
CA LYS A 144 -0.58 23.87 -6.62
C LYS A 144 -1.93 23.14 -6.60
N ASN A 145 -1.99 21.90 -6.12
CA ASN A 145 -3.21 21.10 -6.20
C ASN A 145 -4.08 21.15 -4.93
N ILE A 146 -3.53 21.57 -3.80
CA ILE A 146 -4.26 21.58 -2.50
C ILE A 146 -4.26 22.95 -1.80
N GLY A 147 -3.42 23.89 -2.21
CA GLY A 147 -3.14 25.14 -1.49
C GLY A 147 -4.26 26.17 -1.54
N HIS A 148 -5.29 25.96 -2.35
CA HIS A 148 -6.50 26.78 -2.38
C HIS A 148 -7.48 26.46 -1.23
N ASN A 149 -7.27 25.36 -0.50
CA ASN A 149 -8.11 24.97 0.62
C ASN A 149 -7.64 25.60 1.94
N ASP A 150 -8.55 25.74 2.91
CA ASP A 150 -8.18 26.07 4.28
C ASP A 150 -7.50 24.89 4.99
N PHE A 151 -6.79 25.18 6.09
CA PHE A 151 -6.03 24.16 6.82
C PHE A 151 -6.90 23.00 7.35
N ASN A 152 -8.14 23.27 7.78
CA ASN A 152 -9.02 22.23 8.33
C ASN A 152 -9.40 21.23 7.23
N THR A 153 -9.74 21.74 6.05
CA THR A 153 -9.98 20.92 4.86
C THR A 153 -8.76 20.09 4.48
N ILE A 154 -7.57 20.70 4.41
CA ILE A 154 -6.32 19.98 4.12
C ILE A 154 -6.05 18.89 5.16
N PHE A 155 -6.23 19.19 6.45
CA PHE A 155 -5.95 18.24 7.52
C PHE A 155 -6.83 16.98 7.40
N TRP A 156 -8.15 17.14 7.31
CA TRP A 156 -9.06 16.00 7.31
C TRP A 156 -9.12 15.26 5.98
N PHE A 157 -9.06 15.97 4.86
CA PHE A 157 -9.29 15.37 3.55
C PHE A 157 -8.01 15.04 2.79
N TRP A 158 -6.85 15.60 3.16
CA TRP A 158 -5.59 15.31 2.49
C TRP A 158 -4.56 14.67 3.42
N ILE A 159 -4.29 15.25 4.60
CA ILE A 159 -3.29 14.69 5.54
C ILE A 159 -3.79 13.38 6.14
N MET A 160 -4.99 13.38 6.74
CA MET A 160 -5.54 12.21 7.42
C MET A 160 -5.89 11.07 6.47
N THR A 161 -6.26 11.39 5.23
CA THR A 161 -6.58 10.39 4.19
C THR A 161 -5.34 9.82 3.53
N ASN A 162 -4.20 10.53 3.45
CA ASN A 162 -2.98 10.00 2.85
C ASN A 162 -1.96 9.50 3.89
N GLY A 163 -1.98 10.03 5.11
CA GLY A 163 -1.06 9.68 6.19
C GLY A 163 -0.96 8.19 6.52
N PRO A 164 -2.07 7.41 6.55
CA PRO A 164 -2.00 5.97 6.78
C PRO A 164 -1.16 5.21 5.74
N TRP A 165 -1.06 5.70 4.50
CA TRP A 165 -0.24 5.13 3.42
C TRP A 165 1.26 5.43 3.58
N LEU A 166 1.63 6.31 4.51
CA LEU A 166 3.01 6.45 4.97
C LEU A 166 3.26 5.56 6.19
N VAL A 167 2.40 5.65 7.21
CA VAL A 167 2.64 5.01 8.51
C VAL A 167 2.53 3.48 8.45
N LEU A 168 1.47 2.94 7.85
CA LEU A 168 1.21 1.49 7.86
C LEU A 168 2.19 0.72 6.96
N PRO A 169 2.53 1.20 5.74
CA PRO A 169 3.59 0.57 4.95
C PRO A 169 4.96 0.70 5.61
N LEU A 170 5.30 1.82 6.25
CA LEU A 170 6.55 1.96 7.00
C LEU A 170 6.63 0.95 8.16
N TYR A 171 5.54 0.76 8.89
CA TYR A 171 5.43 -0.31 9.90
C TYR A 171 5.63 -1.70 9.28
N GLY A 172 5.05 -1.95 8.10
CA GLY A 172 5.25 -3.19 7.35
C GLY A 172 6.70 -3.40 6.93
N ILE A 173 7.38 -2.37 6.42
CA ILE A 173 8.80 -2.39 6.08
C ILE A 173 9.63 -2.77 7.30
N TYR A 174 9.39 -2.11 8.44
CA TYR A 174 10.07 -2.44 9.69
C TYR A 174 9.83 -3.90 10.09
N LYS A 175 8.57 -4.37 10.11
CA LYS A 175 8.23 -5.73 10.51
C LYS A 175 8.86 -6.80 9.62
N PHE A 176 8.68 -6.69 8.30
CA PHE A 176 9.24 -7.67 7.37
C PHE A 176 10.77 -7.60 7.34
N GLY A 177 11.35 -6.39 7.42
CA GLY A 177 12.79 -6.18 7.49
C GLY A 177 13.41 -6.81 8.73
N SER A 178 12.83 -6.57 9.91
CA SER A 178 13.26 -7.21 11.16
C SER A 178 13.19 -8.72 11.09
N GLU A 179 12.11 -9.28 10.54
CA GLU A 179 11.96 -10.74 10.40
C GLU A 179 13.02 -11.36 9.48
N ILE A 180 13.39 -10.66 8.39
CA ILE A 180 14.48 -11.07 7.50
C ILE A 180 15.81 -11.06 8.26
N VAL A 181 16.12 -9.97 8.97
CA VAL A 181 17.37 -9.86 9.73
C VAL A 181 17.47 -10.95 10.79
N GLU A 182 16.41 -11.17 11.57
CA GLU A 182 16.34 -12.25 12.57
C GLU A 182 16.51 -13.64 11.94
N GLY A 183 15.88 -13.87 10.79
CA GLY A 183 16.00 -15.13 10.05
C GLY A 183 17.42 -15.39 9.53
N LEU A 184 18.15 -14.34 9.12
CA LEU A 184 19.53 -14.43 8.66
C LEU A 184 20.51 -14.57 9.83
N SER A 185 20.37 -13.78 10.89
CA SER A 185 21.23 -13.86 12.08
C SER A 185 21.09 -15.17 12.83
N GLY A 186 19.87 -15.72 12.95
CA GLY A 186 19.67 -17.05 13.53
C GLY A 186 20.30 -18.19 12.71
N SER A 187 20.62 -17.95 11.43
CA SER A 187 21.38 -18.91 10.61
C SER A 187 22.89 -18.82 10.85
N GLU A 188 23.40 -17.66 11.28
CA GLU A 188 24.81 -17.47 11.66
C GLU A 188 25.13 -18.17 12.98
N GLU A 189 24.26 -18.08 14.00
CA GLU A 189 24.49 -18.77 15.29
C GLU A 189 24.51 -20.30 15.16
N VAL A 190 23.76 -20.87 14.21
CA VAL A 190 23.75 -22.32 13.94
C VAL A 190 25.00 -22.77 13.17
N ASN A 191 25.59 -21.89 12.37
CA ASN A 191 26.80 -22.19 11.58
C ASN A 191 28.11 -21.73 12.26
N GLY A 192 28.03 -20.87 13.28
CA GLY A 192 29.15 -20.34 14.07
C GLY A 192 29.65 -21.26 15.19
N GLY A 193 29.12 -22.48 15.28
CA GLY A 193 29.72 -23.56 16.07
C GLY A 193 31.03 -24.02 15.45
N LYS A 194 32.12 -23.31 15.80
CA LYS A 194 33.53 -23.42 15.38
C LYS A 194 33.95 -22.43 14.30
N VAL A 195 34.29 -21.22 14.74
CA VAL A 195 35.50 -20.56 14.25
C VAL A 195 36.36 -20.34 15.50
N GLU A 196 37.30 -21.26 15.73
CA GLU A 196 38.53 -20.96 16.49
C GLU A 196 39.44 -20.09 15.62
#